data_AF-A0A7J8NUH5-F1
#
_entry.id   AF-A0A7J8NUH5-F1
#
_cell.length_a   1.000
_cell.length_b   1.000
_cell.length_c   1.000
_cell.angle_alpha   90.00
_cell.angle_beta   90.00
_cell.angle_gamma   90.00
#
_symmetry.space_group_name_H-M   'P 1'
#
loop_
_entity.id
_entity.type
_entity.pdbx_description
1 polymer ?
#
loop_
_entity_poly.entity_id
_entity_poly.type
_entity_poly.pdbx_seq_one_letter_code
_entity_poly.pdbx_strand_id
1 'polypeptide(L)'
;MAISSTFSAAKLDSLLMKYCSSSSASFSGAYFRYQQQMKVFPRPNHGNKGMVSRNGGVRCEAAEFNAALRPQKIDLSKASALSALQQLKTSAADRYTKERSSIVVIGLSVHTAPVEMREKLAIPEAEMPRAIGELCGLNHIEEAAVLSTCNRMEIYVVALSQHRGVKEVTEWMSKTSGIPVSEICEHRFLLYNKDATQHLFEVSAGLDSLVLGEGQILAQVRQVVKAGEGVLGFGRNISGLFKHAITVGKRVRTETNIAAGAVSVSSAAVELAFMKLPESSHTTARMLVVGAGKMGKLVIKHLVAKGCTKMVVVNRSEEKVAAIREEMKGVEIIYRPFTDMLACSAEADVIFTSTASETPLFLKEHVKDLPPVSSEVGGLRLFIDISVPRNVGSCVTDVEGAQVYNVDDLKEVVAAN
;
A
#
# COMPACT_ATOMS: atom_id res chain seq x y z
N MET A 1 50.44 -8.54 40.00
CA MET A 1 50.80 -7.65 38.88
C MET A 1 49.50 -6.97 38.46
N ALA A 2 49.08 -5.84 39.06
CA ALA A 2 49.40 -4.46 38.64
C ALA A 2 49.30 -4.33 37.10
N ILE A 3 48.42 -3.49 36.51
CA ILE A 3 48.39 -2.03 36.67
C ILE A 3 46.96 -1.45 36.53
N SER A 4 46.70 -0.43 37.33
CA SER A 4 45.53 0.48 37.40
C SER A 4 45.55 1.57 36.32
N SER A 5 44.39 2.08 35.90
CA SER A 5 44.16 3.54 35.88
C SER A 5 42.68 3.89 35.75
N THR A 6 42.19 4.53 36.80
CA THR A 6 41.00 5.37 36.90
C THR A 6 41.23 6.71 36.21
N PHE A 7 40.19 7.35 35.66
CA PHE A 7 40.01 8.81 35.78
C PHE A 7 38.55 9.22 35.57
N SER A 8 38.14 10.24 36.33
CA SER A 8 36.79 10.72 36.61
C SER A 8 36.45 12.01 35.84
N ALA A 9 35.14 12.22 35.67
CA ALA A 9 34.33 13.39 35.30
C ALA A 9 34.96 14.80 35.15
N ALA A 10 34.48 15.58 34.16
CA ALA A 10 33.53 16.72 34.33
C ALA A 10 33.50 17.72 33.14
N LYS A 11 32.28 18.18 32.82
CA LYS A 11 31.81 19.49 32.27
C LYS A 11 32.59 20.21 31.15
N LEU A 12 31.87 20.52 30.07
CA LEU A 12 31.96 21.82 29.39
C LEU A 12 30.66 22.15 28.62
N ASP A 13 29.78 22.88 29.31
CA ASP A 13 28.81 23.79 28.69
C ASP A 13 29.55 25.01 28.13
N SER A 14 28.91 25.68 27.16
CA SER A 14 29.24 26.98 26.57
C SER A 14 30.29 27.00 25.44
N LEU A 15 29.79 27.10 24.20
CA LEU A 15 30.31 28.02 23.19
C LEU A 15 29.26 28.25 22.09
N LEU A 16 28.80 29.51 22.04
CA LEU A 16 28.29 30.23 20.85
C LEU A 16 26.79 30.12 20.49
N MET A 17 25.97 30.72 21.35
CA MET A 17 24.91 31.64 20.93
C MET A 17 25.50 33.05 20.88
N LYS A 18 25.55 33.69 19.69
CA LYS A 18 25.42 35.15 19.46
C LYS A 18 25.78 35.53 18.02
N TYR A 19 24.75 35.63 17.17
CA TYR A 19 24.55 36.80 16.31
C TYR A 19 23.04 37.09 16.24
N CYS A 20 22.61 37.99 17.12
CA CYS A 20 21.42 38.85 17.01
C CYS A 20 21.56 39.74 15.74
N SER A 21 20.55 40.36 15.14
CA SER A 21 19.09 40.43 15.26
C SER A 21 18.60 41.40 14.15
N SER A 22 17.28 41.45 13.95
CA SER A 22 16.48 42.49 13.26
C SER A 22 16.32 42.41 11.73
N SER A 23 15.10 42.08 11.30
CA SER A 23 14.22 43.05 10.64
C SER A 23 12.82 42.45 10.43
N SER A 24 11.84 43.16 10.97
CA SER A 24 10.42 43.01 10.70
C SER A 24 10.12 43.49 9.28
N ALA A 25 9.53 42.64 8.45
CA ALA A 25 8.80 43.07 7.26
C ALA A 25 7.67 42.08 6.98
N SER A 26 6.46 42.59 7.12
CA SER A 26 5.21 42.03 6.62
C SER A 26 5.31 41.80 5.12
N PHE A 27 5.01 40.60 4.63
CA PHE A 27 4.65 40.40 3.22
C PHE A 27 3.54 39.36 3.08
N SER A 28 2.40 39.86 2.61
CA SER A 28 1.28 39.11 2.09
C SER A 28 1.60 38.54 0.70
N GLY A 29 1.07 37.35 0.40
CA GLY A 29 1.04 36.77 -0.96
C GLY A 29 2.23 35.85 -1.25
N ALA A 30 2.10 34.66 -1.83
CA ALA A 30 0.99 34.08 -2.57
C ALA A 30 1.04 32.55 -2.45
N TYR A 31 -0.14 31.94 -2.33
CA TYR A 31 -0.36 30.51 -2.49
C TYR A 31 0.06 30.06 -3.89
N PHE A 32 1.11 29.26 -4.01
CA PHE A 32 1.37 28.47 -5.21
C PHE A 32 0.44 27.24 -5.21
N ARG A 33 -0.79 27.41 -5.71
CA ARG A 33 -1.64 26.30 -6.13
C ARG A 33 -1.09 25.73 -7.42
N TYR A 34 -0.54 24.52 -7.37
CA TYR A 34 -0.43 23.66 -8.54
C TYR A 34 -1.83 23.10 -8.87
N GLN A 35 -2.63 23.85 -9.62
CA GLN A 35 -3.84 23.34 -10.25
C GLN A 35 -3.47 22.66 -11.58
N GLN A 36 -3.50 21.33 -11.62
CA GLN A 36 -3.62 20.61 -12.89
C GLN A 36 -5.02 20.87 -13.47
N GLN A 37 -5.08 21.71 -14.50
CA GLN A 37 -6.28 21.89 -15.32
C GLN A 37 -6.51 20.63 -16.17
N MET A 38 -7.52 19.83 -15.79
CA MET A 38 -8.15 18.91 -16.72
C MET A 38 -9.07 19.69 -17.66
N LYS A 39 -8.76 19.66 -18.96
CA LYS A 39 -9.63 20.18 -20.02
C LYS A 39 -10.83 19.24 -20.20
N VAL A 40 -12.00 19.72 -19.80
CA VAL A 40 -13.31 19.13 -20.11
C VAL A 40 -13.70 19.55 -21.52
N PHE A 41 -13.86 18.60 -22.45
CA PHE A 41 -14.52 18.84 -23.74
C PHE A 41 -16.03 18.62 -23.60
N PRO A 42 -16.88 19.55 -24.09
CA PRO A 42 -18.34 19.39 -24.02
C PRO A 42 -18.86 18.47 -25.14
N ARG A 43 -19.85 17.64 -24.79
CA ARG A 43 -20.64 16.81 -25.71
C ARG A 43 -21.54 17.68 -26.60
N PRO A 44 -21.79 17.34 -27.88
CA PRO A 44 -22.78 18.06 -28.69
C PRO A 44 -24.20 17.58 -28.36
N ASN A 45 -25.07 18.56 -28.20
CA ASN A 45 -26.50 18.43 -27.95
C ASN A 45 -27.24 18.22 -29.29
N HIS A 46 -28.12 17.22 -29.37
CA HIS A 46 -29.02 17.05 -30.52
C HIS A 46 -30.17 18.07 -30.43
N GLY A 47 -30.15 19.06 -31.31
CA GLY A 47 -31.21 20.03 -31.52
C GLY A 47 -31.87 19.84 -32.89
N ASN A 48 -33.15 19.52 -32.85
CA ASN A 48 -34.10 19.35 -33.94
C ASN A 48 -34.24 20.62 -34.81
N LYS A 49 -34.32 20.51 -36.15
CA LYS A 49 -35.06 21.42 -37.06
C LYS A 49 -34.93 21.02 -38.54
N GLY A 50 -36.07 20.97 -39.23
CA GLY A 50 -36.22 21.64 -40.54
C GLY A 50 -36.26 20.77 -41.79
N MET A 51 -37.46 20.25 -42.09
CA MET A 51 -37.87 19.75 -43.39
C MET A 51 -37.87 20.88 -44.44
N VAL A 52 -37.11 20.77 -45.54
CA VAL A 52 -37.44 21.44 -46.83
C VAL A 52 -37.00 20.53 -47.98
N SER A 53 -37.98 20.17 -48.79
CA SER A 53 -37.86 19.43 -50.05
C SER A 53 -37.40 20.34 -51.18
N ARG A 54 -36.49 19.86 -52.05
CA ARG A 54 -36.47 20.24 -53.47
C ARG A 54 -35.72 19.22 -54.33
N ASN A 55 -36.47 18.70 -55.31
CA ASN A 55 -36.05 17.85 -56.43
C ASN A 55 -34.94 18.48 -57.29
N GLY A 56 -34.12 17.64 -57.91
CA GLY A 56 -33.45 17.99 -59.16
C GLY A 56 -32.22 17.15 -59.55
N GLY A 57 -32.40 16.22 -60.48
CA GLY A 57 -31.56 16.15 -61.69
C GLY A 57 -30.19 15.45 -61.64
N VAL A 58 -30.14 14.32 -62.34
CA VAL A 58 -28.97 13.57 -62.84
C VAL A 58 -27.97 14.47 -63.60
N ARG A 59 -26.65 14.28 -63.39
CA ARG A 59 -25.65 14.15 -64.48
C ARG A 59 -24.26 13.73 -63.98
N CYS A 60 -23.80 12.60 -64.50
CA CYS A 60 -22.38 12.25 -64.63
C CYS A 60 -21.76 13.11 -65.72
N GLU A 61 -20.55 13.64 -65.48
CA GLU A 61 -19.66 14.08 -66.54
C GLU A 61 -18.35 13.28 -66.47
N ALA A 62 -18.11 12.59 -67.57
CA ALA A 62 -16.87 11.94 -67.92
C ALA A 62 -15.88 12.99 -68.44
N ALA A 63 -14.62 12.90 -68.03
CA ALA A 63 -13.52 13.59 -68.69
C ALA A 63 -12.59 12.54 -69.30
N GLU A 64 -12.73 12.36 -70.61
CA GLU A 64 -11.75 11.70 -71.47
C GLU A 64 -10.64 12.71 -71.82
N PHE A 65 -9.38 12.29 -71.70
CA PHE A 65 -8.30 12.85 -72.50
C PHE A 65 -7.40 11.70 -72.97
N ASN A 66 -7.41 11.49 -74.29
CA ASN A 66 -6.61 10.54 -75.04
C ASN A 66 -5.34 11.21 -75.54
N ALA A 67 -4.18 10.57 -75.39
CA ALA A 67 -3.08 10.62 -76.36
C ALA A 67 -2.06 9.48 -76.13
N ALA A 68 -2.08 8.56 -77.11
CA ALA A 68 -1.27 7.37 -77.38
C ALA A 68 0.23 7.33 -76.99
N LEU A 69 0.72 6.14 -76.60
CA LEU A 69 1.70 5.33 -77.36
C LEU A 69 2.04 3.95 -76.71
N ARG A 70 1.70 2.88 -77.46
CA ARG A 70 2.22 1.47 -77.51
C ARG A 70 1.85 0.45 -76.40
N PRO A 71 1.35 -0.77 -76.78
CA PRO A 71 0.94 -1.79 -75.83
C PRO A 71 2.09 -2.74 -75.47
N GLN A 72 2.44 -2.81 -74.19
CA GLN A 72 3.11 -4.00 -73.64
C GLN A 72 2.02 -4.94 -73.10
N LYS A 73 1.99 -6.17 -73.61
CA LYS A 73 1.20 -7.26 -73.04
C LYS A 73 1.66 -7.48 -71.60
N ILE A 74 0.81 -7.16 -70.64
CA ILE A 74 0.97 -7.59 -69.25
C ILE A 74 -0.07 -8.68 -69.02
N ASP A 75 0.41 -9.92 -68.88
CA ASP A 75 -0.38 -11.07 -68.47
C ASP A 75 -1.01 -10.79 -67.09
N LEU A 76 -2.31 -10.52 -67.09
CA LEU A 76 -3.15 -10.46 -65.89
C LEU A 76 -3.48 -11.89 -65.44
N SER A 77 -2.49 -12.59 -64.89
CA SER A 77 -2.70 -13.90 -64.27
C SER A 77 -2.61 -13.78 -62.75
N LYS A 78 -3.79 -13.76 -62.09
CA LYS A 78 -4.12 -14.23 -60.72
C LYS A 78 -3.22 -13.87 -59.51
N ALA A 79 -2.14 -13.11 -59.67
CA ALA A 79 -1.13 -12.87 -58.63
C ALA A 79 -1.43 -11.65 -57.74
N SER A 80 -2.18 -10.64 -58.23
CA SER A 80 -2.41 -9.40 -57.48
C SER A 80 -3.50 -9.51 -56.40
N ALA A 81 -4.54 -10.31 -56.64
CA ALA A 81 -5.64 -10.48 -55.68
C ALA A 81 -5.23 -11.32 -54.46
N LEU A 82 -4.41 -12.36 -54.66
CA LEU A 82 -3.85 -13.16 -53.56
C LEU A 82 -2.84 -12.34 -52.75
N SER A 83 -1.99 -11.54 -53.40
CA SER A 83 -1.02 -10.66 -52.73
C SER A 83 -1.70 -9.58 -51.89
N ALA A 84 -2.73 -8.92 -52.41
CA ALA A 84 -3.48 -7.89 -51.67
C ALA A 84 -4.26 -8.45 -50.47
N LEU A 85 -4.84 -9.66 -50.61
CA LEU A 85 -5.57 -10.33 -49.53
C LEU A 85 -4.62 -10.89 -48.45
N GLN A 86 -3.42 -11.30 -48.86
CA GLN A 86 -2.34 -11.73 -47.95
C GLN A 86 -1.70 -10.53 -47.24
N GLN A 87 -1.57 -9.38 -47.91
CA GLN A 87 -1.19 -8.09 -47.31
C GLN A 87 -2.27 -7.53 -46.37
N LEU A 88 -3.55 -7.77 -46.64
CA LEU A 88 -4.64 -7.45 -45.71
C LEU A 88 -4.68 -8.40 -44.51
N LYS A 89 -4.37 -9.69 -44.68
CA LYS A 89 -4.23 -10.64 -43.57
C LYS A 89 -3.04 -10.35 -42.68
N THR A 90 -1.87 -10.05 -43.24
CA THR A 90 -0.70 -9.64 -42.44
C THR A 90 -0.92 -8.27 -41.82
N SER A 91 -1.50 -7.30 -42.53
CA SER A 91 -1.75 -5.98 -41.96
C SER A 91 -2.92 -5.91 -40.98
N ALA A 92 -3.92 -6.79 -41.04
CA ALA A 92 -5.00 -6.85 -40.05
C ALA A 92 -4.61 -7.69 -38.83
N ALA A 93 -3.86 -8.78 -39.02
CA ALA A 93 -3.29 -9.55 -37.92
C ALA A 93 -2.24 -8.71 -37.16
N ASP A 94 -1.30 -8.05 -37.84
CA ASP A 94 -0.27 -7.20 -37.22
C ASP A 94 -0.83 -5.88 -36.66
N ARG A 95 -1.96 -5.37 -37.16
CA ARG A 95 -2.60 -4.18 -36.55
C ARG A 95 -3.35 -4.51 -35.26
N TYR A 96 -3.73 -5.77 -35.05
CA TYR A 96 -4.41 -6.23 -33.84
C TYR A 96 -3.46 -6.87 -32.81
N THR A 97 -2.34 -7.46 -33.24
CA THR A 97 -1.30 -8.04 -32.37
C THR A 97 -0.23 -7.03 -31.92
N LYS A 98 -0.32 -5.78 -32.35
CA LYS A 98 0.57 -4.69 -31.91
C LYS A 98 0.00 -3.91 -30.70
N GLU A 99 -0.91 -4.48 -29.92
CA GLU A 99 -1.03 -4.06 -28.52
C GLU A 99 0.20 -4.61 -27.80
N ARG A 100 1.18 -3.75 -27.55
CA ARG A 100 2.36 -4.12 -26.74
C ARG A 100 1.85 -4.51 -25.36
N SER A 101 2.16 -5.73 -24.93
CA SER A 101 1.97 -6.16 -23.54
C SER A 101 2.45 -5.05 -22.61
N SER A 102 1.58 -4.62 -21.72
CA SER A 102 1.82 -3.48 -20.84
C SER A 102 1.91 -3.95 -19.41
N ILE A 103 2.88 -3.40 -18.66
CA ILE A 103 2.92 -3.61 -17.22
C ILE A 103 1.88 -2.68 -16.60
N VAL A 104 1.02 -3.20 -15.74
CA VAL A 104 -0.04 -2.43 -15.08
C VAL A 104 0.01 -2.71 -13.59
N VAL A 105 -0.09 -1.67 -12.78
CA VAL A 105 -0.37 -1.81 -11.35
C VAL A 105 -1.79 -1.33 -11.08
N ILE A 106 -2.55 -2.16 -10.37
CA ILE A 106 -3.95 -1.95 -10.02
C ILE A 106 -4.06 -2.23 -8.53
N GLY A 107 -4.60 -1.29 -7.76
CA GLY A 107 -4.70 -1.55 -6.33
C GLY A 107 -5.50 -0.53 -5.55
N LEU A 108 -5.50 -0.77 -4.23
CA LEU A 108 -6.01 0.15 -3.21
C LEU A 108 -4.84 0.56 -2.31
N SER A 109 -4.75 1.83 -2.01
CA SER A 109 -3.75 2.39 -1.10
C SER A 109 -4.44 3.06 0.08
N VAL A 110 -3.75 3.18 1.20
CA VAL A 110 -4.15 3.95 2.37
C VAL A 110 -4.49 5.41 2.05
N HIS A 111 -3.98 5.94 0.93
CA HIS A 111 -4.31 7.29 0.45
C HIS A 111 -5.71 7.37 -0.18
N THR A 112 -6.21 6.26 -0.73
CA THR A 112 -7.45 6.24 -1.51
C THR A 112 -8.56 5.44 -0.84
N ALA A 113 -8.24 4.39 -0.08
CA ALA A 113 -9.20 3.44 0.48
C ALA A 113 -9.02 3.27 2.00
N PRO A 114 -10.12 3.22 2.78
CA PRO A 114 -10.06 2.95 4.21
C PRO A 114 -9.70 1.48 4.50
N VAL A 115 -9.22 1.20 5.72
CA VAL A 115 -8.79 -0.13 6.15
C VAL A 115 -9.91 -1.19 6.04
N GLU A 116 -11.16 -0.86 6.36
CA GLU A 116 -12.33 -1.76 6.19
C GLU A 116 -12.53 -2.26 4.76
N MET A 117 -12.08 -1.49 3.78
CA MET A 117 -12.11 -1.90 2.38
C MET A 117 -10.87 -2.72 2.03
N ARG A 118 -9.68 -2.25 2.45
CA ARG A 118 -8.39 -2.87 2.13
C ARG A 118 -8.24 -4.25 2.76
N GLU A 119 -8.76 -4.46 3.96
CA GLU A 119 -8.67 -5.75 4.66
C GLU A 119 -9.41 -6.87 3.95
N LYS A 120 -10.52 -6.57 3.25
CA LYS A 120 -11.26 -7.57 2.45
C LYS A 120 -10.50 -8.04 1.22
N LEU A 121 -9.49 -7.28 0.80
CA LEU A 121 -8.59 -7.62 -0.30
C LEU A 121 -7.22 -8.08 0.21
N ALA A 122 -6.99 -8.16 1.52
CA ALA A 122 -5.71 -8.60 2.06
C ALA A 122 -5.50 -10.09 1.73
N ILE A 123 -4.44 -10.38 0.98
CA ILE A 123 -4.09 -11.77 0.61
C ILE A 123 -2.90 -12.23 1.46
N PRO A 124 -3.05 -13.30 2.27
CA PRO A 124 -1.95 -13.88 3.02
C PRO A 124 -0.85 -14.45 2.12
N GLU A 125 0.37 -14.54 2.65
CA GLU A 125 1.52 -15.07 1.90
C GLU A 125 1.29 -16.49 1.36
N ALA A 126 0.59 -17.33 2.13
CA ALA A 126 0.28 -18.70 1.75
C ALA A 126 -0.66 -18.79 0.53
N GLU A 127 -1.48 -17.76 0.29
CA GLU A 127 -2.45 -17.73 -0.81
C GLU A 127 -1.91 -17.03 -2.07
N MET A 128 -0.76 -16.36 -1.99
CA MET A 128 -0.16 -15.67 -3.14
C MET A 128 0.00 -16.55 -4.38
N PRO A 129 0.51 -17.81 -4.30
CA PRO A 129 0.61 -18.67 -5.48
C PRO A 129 -0.75 -18.95 -6.14
N ARG A 130 -1.79 -19.14 -5.32
CA ARG A 130 -3.16 -19.35 -5.80
C ARG A 130 -3.68 -18.08 -6.49
N ALA A 131 -3.53 -16.92 -5.85
CA ALA A 131 -3.98 -15.64 -6.42
C ALA A 131 -3.30 -15.33 -7.76
N ILE A 132 -1.99 -15.57 -7.87
CA ILE A 132 -1.23 -15.42 -9.13
C ILE A 132 -1.78 -16.39 -10.19
N GLY A 133 -2.05 -17.65 -9.84
CA GLY A 133 -2.62 -18.63 -10.75
C GLY A 133 -4.01 -18.24 -11.27
N GLU A 134 -4.88 -17.72 -10.40
CA GLU A 134 -6.21 -17.23 -10.80
C GLU A 134 -6.11 -15.99 -11.72
N LEU A 135 -5.22 -15.05 -11.40
CA LEU A 135 -4.99 -13.84 -12.19
C LEU A 135 -4.47 -14.17 -13.59
N CYS A 136 -3.48 -15.06 -13.71
CA CYS A 136 -2.96 -15.54 -14.99
C CYS A 136 -3.94 -16.47 -15.74
N GLY A 137 -5.03 -16.91 -15.09
CA GLY A 137 -6.13 -17.61 -15.75
C GLY A 137 -7.07 -16.68 -16.53
N LEU A 138 -6.93 -15.36 -16.37
CA LEU A 138 -7.70 -14.35 -17.09
C LEU A 138 -7.16 -14.18 -18.52
N ASN A 139 -8.05 -13.94 -19.48
CA ASN A 139 -7.71 -14.01 -20.91
C ASN A 139 -6.64 -12.99 -21.33
N HIS A 140 -6.57 -11.83 -20.66
CA HIS A 140 -5.67 -10.74 -21.06
C HIS A 140 -4.49 -10.58 -20.11
N ILE A 141 -4.22 -11.51 -19.20
CA ILE A 141 -3.15 -11.42 -18.19
C ILE A 141 -2.12 -12.55 -18.40
N GLU A 142 -0.87 -12.17 -18.71
CA GLU A 142 0.22 -13.13 -18.93
C GLU A 142 0.99 -13.45 -17.64
N GLU A 143 1.28 -12.42 -16.85
CA GLU A 143 2.06 -12.52 -15.61
C GLU A 143 1.39 -11.72 -14.51
N ALA A 144 1.54 -12.14 -13.26
CA ALA A 144 0.97 -11.45 -12.11
C ALA A 144 1.86 -11.52 -10.86
N ALA A 145 1.76 -10.51 -10.00
CA ALA A 145 2.26 -10.49 -8.64
C ALA A 145 1.32 -9.72 -7.72
N VAL A 146 1.30 -10.10 -6.46
CA VAL A 146 0.48 -9.49 -5.42
C VAL A 146 1.40 -8.90 -4.34
N LEU A 147 1.24 -7.61 -4.05
CA LEU A 147 1.88 -6.92 -2.94
C LEU A 147 0.80 -6.51 -1.93
N SER A 148 0.63 -7.33 -0.90
CA SER A 148 -0.34 -7.16 0.18
C SER A 148 0.37 -6.70 1.45
N THR A 149 0.04 -5.51 1.96
CA THR A 149 0.60 -4.92 3.18
C THR A 149 -0.50 -4.24 4.00
N CYS A 150 -0.16 -3.75 5.20
CA CYS A 150 -1.10 -3.00 6.04
C CYS A 150 -1.53 -1.65 5.44
N ASN A 151 -0.82 -1.12 4.44
CA ASN A 151 -1.10 0.19 3.84
C ASN A 151 -1.51 0.10 2.37
N ARG A 152 -1.29 -1.03 1.70
CA ARG A 152 -1.59 -1.17 0.27
C ARG A 152 -1.90 -2.61 -0.09
N MET A 153 -2.79 -2.76 -1.06
CA MET A 153 -3.02 -4.00 -1.77
C MET A 153 -2.89 -3.72 -3.26
N GLU A 154 -1.79 -4.18 -3.85
CA GLU A 154 -1.43 -3.87 -5.22
C GLU A 154 -1.22 -5.15 -6.03
N ILE A 155 -1.77 -5.15 -7.24
CA ILE A 155 -1.65 -6.26 -8.19
C ILE A 155 -0.89 -5.72 -9.39
N TYR A 156 0.28 -6.31 -9.64
CA TYR A 156 1.12 -6.00 -10.78
C TYR A 156 0.92 -7.06 -11.84
N VAL A 157 0.53 -6.67 -13.05
CA VAL A 157 0.27 -7.61 -14.15
C VAL A 157 0.97 -7.21 -15.44
N VAL A 158 1.23 -8.19 -16.28
CA VAL A 158 1.50 -7.99 -17.71
C VAL A 158 0.21 -8.25 -18.46
N ALA A 159 -0.37 -7.19 -19.03
CA ALA A 159 -1.64 -7.27 -19.73
C ALA A 159 -1.45 -7.18 -21.25
N LEU A 160 -2.06 -8.11 -21.99
CA LEU A 160 -2.11 -8.09 -23.47
C LEU A 160 -2.87 -6.88 -24.00
N SER A 161 -3.91 -6.47 -23.27
CA SER A 161 -4.72 -5.29 -23.56
C SER A 161 -4.96 -4.51 -22.28
N GLN A 162 -4.56 -3.23 -22.24
CA GLN A 162 -4.62 -2.40 -21.03
C GLN A 162 -6.04 -2.31 -20.46
N HIS A 163 -7.03 -1.95 -21.30
CA HIS A 163 -8.40 -1.76 -20.82
C HIS A 163 -9.06 -3.07 -20.40
N ARG A 164 -8.84 -4.16 -21.15
CA ARG A 164 -9.46 -5.46 -20.84
C ARG A 164 -8.80 -6.12 -19.65
N GLY A 165 -7.48 -6.09 -19.56
CA GLY A 165 -6.74 -6.59 -18.40
C GLY A 165 -7.12 -5.86 -17.11
N VAL A 166 -7.23 -4.52 -17.15
CA VAL A 166 -7.70 -3.74 -15.99
C VAL A 166 -9.10 -4.13 -15.57
N LYS A 167 -10.02 -4.31 -16.53
CA LYS A 167 -11.38 -4.74 -16.26
C LYS A 167 -11.40 -6.12 -15.58
N GLU A 168 -10.73 -7.10 -16.17
CA GLU A 168 -10.70 -8.48 -15.66
C GLU A 168 -10.08 -8.56 -14.25
N VAL A 169 -8.98 -7.84 -14.00
CA VAL A 169 -8.36 -7.78 -12.65
C VAL A 169 -9.29 -7.09 -11.66
N THR A 170 -9.99 -6.03 -12.05
CA THR A 170 -10.94 -5.34 -11.15
C THR A 170 -12.14 -6.23 -10.81
N GLU A 171 -12.66 -6.99 -11.78
CA GLU A 171 -13.71 -7.98 -11.56
C GLU A 171 -13.22 -9.12 -10.66
N TRP A 172 -11.98 -9.58 -10.82
CA TRP A 172 -11.36 -10.54 -9.91
C TRP A 172 -11.24 -9.98 -8.49
N MET A 173 -10.78 -8.74 -8.32
CA MET A 173 -10.72 -8.08 -7.00
C MET A 173 -12.11 -8.05 -6.34
N SER A 174 -13.15 -7.71 -7.10
CA SER A 174 -14.53 -7.69 -6.62
C SER A 174 -15.01 -9.07 -6.18
N LYS A 175 -14.75 -10.10 -6.98
CA LYS A 175 -15.12 -11.48 -6.67
C LYS A 175 -14.42 -12.01 -5.41
N THR A 176 -13.13 -11.73 -5.26
CA THR A 176 -12.31 -12.21 -4.14
C THR A 176 -12.68 -11.51 -2.83
N SER A 177 -12.98 -10.21 -2.87
CA SER A 177 -13.26 -9.42 -1.67
C SER A 177 -14.73 -9.28 -1.29
N GLY A 178 -15.64 -9.60 -2.22
CA GLY A 178 -17.07 -9.32 -2.10
C GLY A 178 -17.45 -7.84 -2.22
N ILE A 179 -16.49 -6.95 -2.51
CA ILE A 179 -16.75 -5.52 -2.69
C ILE A 179 -17.29 -5.27 -4.11
N PRO A 180 -18.35 -4.49 -4.31
CA PRO A 180 -18.84 -4.14 -5.64
C PRO A 180 -17.78 -3.47 -6.53
N VAL A 181 -17.73 -3.82 -7.81
CA VAL A 181 -16.80 -3.24 -8.80
C VAL A 181 -16.86 -1.71 -8.83
N SER A 182 -18.04 -1.12 -8.67
CA SER A 182 -18.23 0.34 -8.65
C SER A 182 -17.48 0.99 -7.49
N GLU A 183 -17.59 0.41 -6.29
CA GLU A 183 -16.92 0.90 -5.08
C GLU A 183 -15.39 0.75 -5.21
N ILE A 184 -14.92 -0.40 -5.72
CA ILE A 184 -13.48 -0.58 -6.04
C ILE A 184 -13.01 0.51 -7.00
N CYS A 185 -13.78 0.82 -8.06
CA CYS A 185 -13.39 1.82 -9.04
C CYS A 185 -13.26 3.24 -8.47
N GLU A 186 -14.03 3.59 -7.44
CA GLU A 186 -13.94 4.90 -6.76
C GLU A 186 -12.63 5.07 -5.99
N HIS A 187 -12.10 3.99 -5.43
CA HIS A 187 -10.89 3.99 -4.61
C HIS A 187 -9.65 3.43 -5.32
N ARG A 188 -9.80 2.89 -6.54
CA ARG A 188 -8.73 2.23 -7.31
C ARG A 188 -7.69 3.25 -7.78
N PHE A 189 -6.43 2.97 -7.48
CA PHE A 189 -5.32 3.59 -8.20
C PHE A 189 -4.86 2.67 -9.35
N LEU A 190 -4.40 3.29 -10.43
CA LEU A 190 -4.08 2.61 -11.68
C LEU A 190 -2.93 3.34 -12.38
N LEU A 191 -1.82 2.63 -12.61
CA LEU A 191 -0.66 3.17 -13.34
C LEU A 191 -0.18 2.18 -14.39
N TYR A 192 0.45 2.71 -15.44
CA TYR A 192 0.88 1.94 -16.61
C TYR A 192 2.38 2.05 -16.86
N ASN A 193 2.99 0.94 -17.28
CA ASN A 193 4.34 0.83 -17.82
C ASN A 193 5.42 1.50 -16.97
N LYS A 194 5.92 2.66 -17.44
CA LYS A 194 6.96 3.41 -16.75
C LYS A 194 6.48 3.92 -15.39
N ASP A 195 5.22 4.37 -15.32
CA ASP A 195 4.66 4.90 -14.08
C ASP A 195 4.41 3.78 -13.07
N ALA A 196 4.02 2.58 -13.52
CA ALA A 196 3.93 1.40 -12.67
C ALA A 196 5.30 0.96 -12.12
N THR A 197 6.34 1.00 -12.97
CA THR A 197 7.73 0.72 -12.56
C THR A 197 8.24 1.76 -11.55
N GLN A 198 8.03 3.04 -11.85
CA GLN A 198 8.41 4.17 -11.00
C GLN A 198 7.74 4.05 -9.63
N HIS A 199 6.44 3.76 -9.60
CA HIS A 199 5.67 3.55 -8.38
C HIS A 199 6.25 2.43 -7.52
N LEU A 200 6.51 1.24 -8.09
CA LEU A 200 7.09 0.15 -7.32
C LEU A 200 8.48 0.49 -6.76
N PHE A 201 9.27 1.29 -7.49
CA PHE A 201 10.57 1.76 -7.03
C PHE A 201 10.44 2.75 -5.87
N GLU A 202 9.49 3.68 -5.93
CA GLU A 202 9.16 4.62 -4.85
C GLU A 202 8.65 3.88 -3.61
N VAL A 203 7.74 2.92 -3.78
CA VAL A 203 7.25 2.03 -2.72
C VAL A 203 8.41 1.23 -2.11
N SER A 204 9.27 0.62 -2.93
CA SER A 204 10.43 -0.15 -2.44
C SER A 204 11.46 0.72 -1.73
N ALA A 205 11.61 1.97 -2.15
CA ALA A 205 12.43 2.98 -1.49
C ALA A 205 11.83 3.47 -0.17
N GLY A 206 10.53 3.29 0.06
CA GLY A 206 9.79 3.83 1.20
C GLY A 206 9.41 5.30 1.04
N LEU A 207 9.36 5.80 -0.19
CA LEU A 207 8.93 7.17 -0.52
C LEU A 207 7.41 7.28 -0.56
N ASP A 208 6.73 6.22 -1.01
CA ASP A 208 5.29 6.08 -0.88
C ASP A 208 4.99 5.07 0.25
N SER A 209 5.10 5.54 1.49
CA SER A 209 4.74 4.79 2.69
C SER A 209 4.06 5.76 3.66
N LEU A 210 3.17 5.23 4.51
CA LEU A 210 2.60 6.02 5.61
C LEU A 210 3.72 6.67 6.43
N VAL A 211 4.82 5.95 6.63
CA VAL A 211 6.01 6.50 7.25
C VAL A 211 7.18 6.49 6.28
N LEU A 212 7.66 7.69 5.96
CA LEU A 212 8.74 7.89 4.99
C LEU A 212 10.01 7.15 5.45
N GLY A 213 10.61 6.40 4.53
CA GLY A 213 11.86 5.66 4.77
C GLY A 213 11.72 4.33 5.50
N GLU A 214 10.50 3.90 5.84
CA GLU A 214 10.26 2.64 6.56
C GLU A 214 10.95 1.45 5.86
N GLY A 215 11.78 0.69 6.59
CA GLY A 215 12.54 -0.45 6.04
C GLY A 215 11.71 -1.71 5.76
N GLN A 216 10.49 -1.80 6.29
CA GLN A 216 9.67 -3.02 6.24
C GLN A 216 9.13 -3.32 4.84
N ILE A 217 8.74 -2.28 4.09
CA ILE A 217 8.19 -2.44 2.74
C ILE A 217 9.17 -3.15 1.80
N LEU A 218 10.46 -2.83 1.88
CA LEU A 218 11.50 -3.50 1.09
C LEU A 218 11.60 -5.00 1.46
N ALA A 219 11.38 -5.36 2.72
CA ALA A 219 11.34 -6.76 3.13
C ALA A 219 10.10 -7.49 2.58
N GLN A 220 8.96 -6.81 2.49
CA GLN A 220 7.75 -7.36 1.86
C GLN A 220 7.93 -7.56 0.35
N VAL A 221 8.55 -6.62 -0.36
CA VAL A 221 8.89 -6.78 -1.79
C VAL A 221 9.83 -7.97 -2.02
N ARG A 222 10.82 -8.17 -1.13
CA ARG A 222 11.66 -9.39 -1.15
C ARG A 222 10.84 -10.66 -0.94
N GLN A 223 9.86 -10.61 -0.04
CA GLN A 223 9.00 -11.75 0.25
C GLN A 223 8.11 -12.12 -0.95
N VAL A 224 7.63 -11.14 -1.72
CA VAL A 224 6.89 -11.39 -2.97
C VAL A 224 7.75 -12.14 -3.98
N VAL A 225 9.02 -11.73 -4.18
CA VAL A 225 9.93 -12.46 -5.07
C VAL A 225 10.14 -13.89 -4.59
N LYS A 226 10.37 -14.09 -3.29
CA LYS A 226 10.56 -15.41 -2.70
C LYS A 226 9.31 -16.29 -2.81
N ALA A 227 8.13 -15.74 -2.58
CA ALA A 227 6.87 -16.47 -2.68
C ALA A 227 6.47 -16.78 -4.14
N GLY A 228 6.89 -15.94 -5.08
CA GLY A 228 6.70 -16.15 -6.52
C GLY A 228 7.70 -17.13 -7.15
N GLU A 229 8.80 -17.47 -6.46
CA GLU A 229 9.74 -18.49 -6.96
C GLU A 229 9.03 -19.84 -7.13
N GLY A 230 9.06 -20.38 -8.34
CA GLY A 230 8.39 -21.64 -8.69
C GLY A 230 6.90 -21.49 -9.09
N VAL A 231 6.34 -20.28 -9.05
CA VAL A 231 4.97 -20.01 -9.53
C VAL A 231 5.00 -19.66 -11.02
N LEU A 232 4.31 -20.43 -11.85
CA LEU A 232 4.31 -20.25 -13.32
C LEU A 232 3.87 -18.85 -13.77
N GLY A 233 2.90 -18.25 -13.07
CA GLY A 233 2.40 -16.90 -13.38
C GLY A 233 3.30 -15.76 -12.91
N PHE A 234 4.33 -16.02 -12.10
CA PHE A 234 5.32 -15.02 -11.71
C PHE A 234 6.45 -14.97 -12.76
N GLY A 235 6.08 -14.49 -13.95
CA GLY A 235 6.91 -14.55 -15.14
C GLY A 235 8.12 -13.59 -15.13
N ARG A 236 8.82 -13.52 -16.27
CA ARG A 236 10.13 -12.86 -16.36
C ARG A 236 10.02 -11.34 -16.23
N ASN A 237 8.97 -10.73 -16.76
CA ASN A 237 8.80 -9.28 -16.71
C ASN A 237 8.52 -8.82 -15.27
N ILE A 238 7.57 -9.46 -14.59
CA ILE A 238 7.20 -9.15 -13.21
C ILE A 238 8.32 -9.52 -12.24
N SER A 239 8.91 -10.72 -12.37
CA SER A 239 10.06 -11.13 -11.54
C SER A 239 11.25 -10.18 -11.71
N GLY A 240 11.55 -9.79 -12.96
CA GLY A 240 12.60 -8.82 -13.28
C GLY A 240 12.34 -7.45 -12.67
N LEU A 241 11.09 -6.97 -12.74
CA LEU A 241 10.65 -5.71 -12.16
C LEU A 241 10.83 -5.70 -10.64
N PHE A 242 10.32 -6.71 -9.93
CA PHE A 242 10.44 -6.80 -8.46
C PHE A 242 11.90 -6.97 -8.00
N LYS A 243 12.72 -7.74 -8.73
CA LYS A 243 14.16 -7.86 -8.44
C LYS A 243 14.89 -6.52 -8.61
N HIS A 244 14.57 -5.75 -9.65
CA HIS A 244 15.11 -4.40 -9.80
C HIS A 244 14.62 -3.46 -8.69
N ALA A 245 13.36 -3.55 -8.29
CA ALA A 245 12.82 -2.75 -7.21
C ALA A 245 13.54 -3.00 -5.87
N ILE A 246 13.94 -4.26 -5.59
CA ILE A 246 14.78 -4.59 -4.44
C ILE A 246 16.15 -3.90 -4.54
N THR A 247 16.78 -3.91 -5.72
CA THR A 247 18.06 -3.23 -5.95
C THR A 247 17.94 -1.72 -5.74
N VAL A 248 16.91 -1.09 -6.30
CA VAL A 248 16.64 0.34 -6.13
C VAL A 248 16.41 0.68 -4.65
N GLY A 249 15.54 -0.07 -3.96
CA GLY A 249 15.25 0.17 -2.55
C GLY A 249 16.45 -0.02 -1.62
N LYS A 250 17.39 -0.92 -1.97
CA LYS A 250 18.69 -1.05 -1.28
C LYS A 250 19.58 0.16 -1.53
N ARG A 251 19.75 0.55 -2.80
CA ARG A 251 20.57 1.69 -3.20
C ARG A 251 20.12 2.99 -2.56
N VAL A 252 18.82 3.30 -2.58
CA VAL A 252 18.29 4.52 -1.95
C VAL A 252 18.61 4.54 -0.46
N ARG A 253 18.51 3.41 0.25
CA ARG A 253 18.82 3.36 1.70
C ARG A 253 20.32 3.46 2.01
N THR A 254 21.19 3.02 1.11
CA THR A 254 22.64 3.13 1.30
C THR A 254 23.23 4.46 0.82
N GLU A 255 22.65 5.03 -0.23
CA GLU A 255 23.12 6.26 -0.88
C GLU A 255 22.44 7.51 -0.32
N THR A 256 21.39 7.37 0.51
CA THR A 256 20.67 8.49 1.14
C THR A 256 20.45 8.24 2.63
N ASN A 257 20.17 9.31 3.37
CA ASN A 257 19.82 9.23 4.79
C ASN A 257 18.34 8.93 5.05
N ILE A 258 17.58 8.43 4.05
CA ILE A 258 16.13 8.20 4.21
C ILE A 258 15.79 7.22 5.35
N ALA A 259 16.70 6.29 5.66
CA ALA A 259 16.50 5.33 6.75
C ALA A 259 16.89 5.89 8.14
N ALA A 260 17.63 7.00 8.19
CA ALA A 260 18.05 7.60 9.45
C ALA A 260 16.88 8.35 10.08
N GLY A 261 16.45 7.93 11.27
CA GLY A 261 15.32 8.55 11.96
C GLY A 261 13.94 8.21 11.38
N ALA A 262 13.86 7.28 10.41
CA ALA A 262 12.58 6.83 9.89
C ALA A 262 11.72 6.22 11.00
N VAL A 263 10.58 6.85 11.27
CA VAL A 263 9.52 6.32 12.13
C VAL A 263 8.98 5.03 11.45
N SER A 264 8.46 4.08 12.21
CA SER A 264 7.84 2.86 11.71
C SER A 264 6.36 2.82 12.12
N VAL A 265 5.55 1.97 11.50
CA VAL A 265 4.15 1.78 11.91
C VAL A 265 4.06 1.43 13.40
N SER A 266 4.95 0.56 13.89
CA SER A 266 4.99 0.19 15.32
C SER A 266 5.38 1.34 16.24
N SER A 267 6.26 2.25 15.80
CA SER A 267 6.63 3.40 16.61
C SER A 267 5.54 4.47 16.60
N ALA A 268 4.92 4.71 15.44
CA ALA A 268 3.76 5.60 15.32
C ALA A 268 2.60 5.11 16.20
N ALA A 269 2.38 3.79 16.28
CA ALA A 269 1.38 3.20 17.17
C ALA A 269 1.65 3.46 18.65
N VAL A 270 2.91 3.31 19.08
CA VAL A 270 3.31 3.65 20.45
C VAL A 270 3.16 5.15 20.71
N GLU A 271 3.56 6.01 19.77
CA GLU A 271 3.38 7.46 19.91
C GLU A 271 1.92 7.87 19.96
N LEU A 272 1.05 7.24 19.15
CA LEU A 272 -0.38 7.47 19.20
C LEU A 272 -0.93 7.12 20.58
N ALA A 273 -0.56 5.96 21.15
CA ALA A 273 -0.98 5.57 22.48
C ALA A 273 -0.60 6.63 23.53
N PHE A 274 0.65 7.10 23.53
CA PHE A 274 1.13 8.11 24.48
C PHE A 274 0.50 9.48 24.25
N MET A 275 0.14 9.84 23.01
CA MET A 275 -0.58 11.08 22.70
C MET A 275 -2.01 11.07 23.25
N LYS A 276 -2.67 9.91 23.30
CA LYS A 276 -4.05 9.77 23.77
C LYS A 276 -4.14 9.52 25.27
N LEU A 277 -3.08 8.99 25.88
CA LEU A 277 -2.96 8.89 27.33
C LEU A 277 -2.63 10.24 27.98
N PRO A 278 -3.16 10.54 29.18
CA PRO A 278 -2.69 11.67 29.98
C PRO A 278 -1.19 11.56 30.27
N GLU A 279 -0.43 12.65 30.17
CA GLU A 279 1.03 12.66 30.39
C GLU A 279 1.43 12.10 31.77
N SER A 280 0.60 12.35 32.79
CA SER A 280 0.80 11.83 34.16
C SER A 280 0.76 10.31 34.25
N SER A 281 0.18 9.63 33.25
CA SER A 281 -0.03 8.19 33.23
C SER A 281 0.97 7.41 32.39
N HIS A 282 1.89 8.09 31.67
CA HIS A 282 2.83 7.44 30.74
C HIS A 282 3.68 6.35 31.41
N THR A 283 4.02 6.53 32.68
CA THR A 283 4.83 5.58 33.47
C THR A 283 4.00 4.52 34.20
N THR A 284 2.72 4.79 34.48
CA THR A 284 1.85 3.91 35.28
C THR A 284 0.89 3.08 34.45
N ALA A 285 0.63 3.49 33.20
CA ALA A 285 -0.26 2.79 32.29
C ALA A 285 0.21 1.36 32.00
N ARG A 286 -0.72 0.42 32.14
CA ARG A 286 -0.48 -1.02 32.00
C ARG A 286 -0.56 -1.40 30.52
N MET A 287 0.59 -1.80 29.97
CA MET A 287 0.74 -2.13 28.55
C MET A 287 0.54 -3.63 28.30
N LEU A 288 -0.32 -3.96 27.34
CA LEU A 288 -0.53 -5.31 26.82
C LEU A 288 -0.20 -5.34 25.32
N VAL A 289 0.62 -6.31 24.91
CA VAL A 289 0.91 -6.58 23.48
C VAL A 289 0.40 -7.97 23.12
N VAL A 290 -0.55 -8.03 22.20
CA VAL A 290 -1.11 -9.28 21.65
C VAL A 290 -0.41 -9.58 20.32
N GLY A 291 0.40 -10.64 20.34
CA GLY A 291 1.24 -11.07 19.24
C GLY A 291 2.70 -10.66 19.42
N ALA A 292 3.60 -11.64 19.41
CA ALA A 292 5.05 -11.43 19.50
C ALA A 292 5.75 -11.67 18.15
N GLY A 293 5.12 -11.24 17.06
CA GLY A 293 5.70 -11.29 15.71
C GLY A 293 6.73 -10.19 15.47
N LYS A 294 7.07 -9.96 14.19
CA LYS A 294 7.98 -8.86 13.79
C LYS A 294 7.45 -7.50 14.27
N MET A 295 6.15 -7.26 14.11
CA MET A 295 5.48 -6.00 14.53
C MET A 295 5.41 -5.88 16.05
N GLY A 296 4.94 -6.91 16.76
CA GLY A 296 4.89 -6.92 18.21
C GLY A 296 6.26 -6.67 18.86
N LYS A 297 7.33 -7.29 18.34
CA LYS A 297 8.71 -7.03 18.80
C LYS A 297 9.09 -5.55 18.64
N LEU A 298 8.71 -4.92 17.53
CA LEU A 298 8.98 -3.49 17.33
C LEU A 298 8.14 -2.60 18.25
N VAL A 299 6.89 -2.96 18.52
CA VAL A 299 6.07 -2.26 19.53
C VAL A 299 6.75 -2.30 20.89
N ILE A 300 7.16 -3.49 21.35
CA ILE A 300 7.90 -3.67 22.61
C ILE A 300 9.17 -2.79 22.62
N LYS A 301 9.96 -2.80 21.54
CA LYS A 301 11.18 -1.98 21.45
C LYS A 301 10.89 -0.48 21.64
N HIS A 302 9.82 0.03 21.03
CA HIS A 302 9.46 1.45 21.13
C HIS A 302 8.82 1.79 22.49
N LEU A 303 8.06 0.88 23.09
CA LEU A 303 7.59 1.03 24.47
C LEU A 303 8.76 1.18 25.43
N VAL A 304 9.78 0.32 25.32
CA VAL A 304 11.01 0.41 26.13
C VAL A 304 11.73 1.73 25.88
N ALA A 305 11.84 2.17 24.62
CA ALA A 305 12.48 3.45 24.29
C ALA A 305 11.73 4.68 24.84
N LYS A 306 10.41 4.59 25.04
CA LYS A 306 9.57 5.60 25.71
C LYS A 306 9.55 5.45 27.24
N GLY A 307 10.36 4.56 27.81
CA GLY A 307 10.52 4.40 29.26
C GLY A 307 9.56 3.41 29.92
N CYS A 308 8.83 2.60 29.15
CA CYS A 308 8.00 1.53 29.71
C CYS A 308 8.88 0.42 30.30
N THR A 309 8.74 0.18 31.60
CA THR A 309 9.55 -0.79 32.36
C THR A 309 8.86 -2.13 32.57
N LYS A 310 7.55 -2.22 32.33
CA LYS A 310 6.74 -3.42 32.54
C LYS A 310 5.64 -3.55 31.49
N MET A 311 5.51 -4.74 30.92
CA MET A 311 4.44 -5.06 29.98
C MET A 311 4.08 -6.54 29.98
N VAL A 312 2.84 -6.83 29.61
CA VAL A 312 2.35 -8.20 29.38
C VAL A 312 2.35 -8.47 27.88
N VAL A 313 2.85 -9.65 27.49
CA VAL A 313 2.87 -10.09 26.10
C VAL A 313 2.11 -11.40 25.97
N VAL A 314 0.99 -11.34 25.25
CA VAL A 314 0.16 -12.50 24.94
C VAL A 314 0.60 -13.07 23.60
N ASN A 315 0.96 -14.34 23.56
CA ASN A 315 1.38 -15.00 22.32
C ASN A 315 1.07 -16.50 22.31
N ARG A 316 1.00 -17.10 21.12
CA ARG A 316 0.81 -18.57 20.99
C ARG A 316 2.07 -19.37 21.33
N SER A 317 3.26 -18.78 21.14
CA SER A 317 4.55 -19.43 21.36
C SER A 317 5.31 -18.66 22.44
N GLU A 318 5.57 -19.32 23.57
CA GLU A 318 6.38 -18.78 24.66
C GLU A 318 7.82 -18.51 24.21
N GLU A 319 8.39 -19.42 23.41
CA GLU A 319 9.77 -19.33 22.90
C GLU A 319 10.04 -17.98 22.21
N LYS A 320 9.08 -17.49 21.42
CA LYS A 320 9.21 -16.17 20.77
C LYS A 320 9.30 -15.03 21.78
N VAL A 321 8.53 -15.10 22.86
CA VAL A 321 8.53 -14.07 23.91
C VAL A 321 9.80 -14.18 24.76
N ALA A 322 10.24 -15.40 25.06
CA ALA A 322 11.51 -15.65 25.73
C ALA A 322 12.70 -15.08 24.94
N ALA A 323 12.75 -15.28 23.63
CA ALA A 323 13.78 -14.71 22.77
C ALA A 323 13.79 -13.17 22.78
N ILE A 324 12.61 -12.53 22.79
CA ILE A 324 12.51 -11.07 22.90
C ILE A 324 13.00 -10.60 24.28
N ARG A 325 12.67 -11.32 25.35
CA ARG A 325 13.11 -11.02 26.73
C ARG A 325 14.64 -11.08 26.86
N GLU A 326 15.29 -12.06 26.23
CA GLU A 326 16.76 -12.17 26.24
C GLU A 326 17.44 -11.00 25.51
N GLU A 327 16.84 -10.51 24.42
CA GLU A 327 17.36 -9.38 23.64
C GLU A 327 17.16 -8.04 24.34
N MET A 328 16.05 -7.88 25.08
CA MET A 328 15.66 -6.62 25.71
C MET A 328 15.84 -6.68 27.24
N LYS A 329 17.06 -6.39 27.69
CA LYS A 329 17.40 -6.34 29.11
C LYS A 329 16.92 -5.05 29.76
N GLY A 330 16.52 -5.13 31.03
CA GLY A 330 16.10 -3.95 31.82
C GLY A 330 14.61 -3.64 31.76
N VAL A 331 13.79 -4.52 31.17
CA VAL A 331 12.33 -4.43 31.13
C VAL A 331 11.70 -5.74 31.61
N GLU A 332 10.63 -5.66 32.38
CA GLU A 332 9.83 -6.80 32.82
C GLU A 332 8.82 -7.18 31.72
N ILE A 333 9.13 -8.22 30.94
CA ILE A 333 8.23 -8.77 29.92
C ILE A 333 7.57 -10.04 30.47
N ILE A 334 6.29 -9.97 30.79
CA ILE A 334 5.52 -11.10 31.32
C ILE A 334 4.84 -11.83 30.16
N TYR A 335 5.16 -13.12 29.98
CA TYR A 335 4.49 -13.96 29.00
C TYR A 335 3.13 -14.42 29.54
N ARG A 336 2.11 -14.39 28.68
CA ARG A 336 0.82 -15.03 28.92
C ARG A 336 0.39 -15.85 27.70
N PRO A 337 -0.20 -17.04 27.91
CA PRO A 337 -0.72 -17.83 26.80
C PRO A 337 -1.89 -17.12 26.13
N PHE A 338 -2.14 -17.45 24.86
CA PHE A 338 -3.23 -16.84 24.09
C PHE A 338 -4.62 -17.05 24.71
N THR A 339 -4.83 -18.13 25.47
CA THR A 339 -6.06 -18.41 26.21
C THR A 339 -6.39 -17.35 27.27
N ASP A 340 -5.38 -16.67 27.79
CA ASP A 340 -5.53 -15.68 28.88
C ASP A 340 -5.73 -14.27 28.32
N MET A 341 -5.88 -14.11 27.00
CA MET A 341 -5.93 -12.80 26.33
C MET A 341 -6.98 -11.87 26.94
N LEU A 342 -8.21 -12.36 27.17
CA LEU A 342 -9.29 -11.54 27.72
C LEU A 342 -9.03 -11.16 29.19
N ALA A 343 -8.49 -12.09 29.98
CA ALA A 343 -8.12 -11.82 31.37
C ALA A 343 -7.00 -10.76 31.45
N CYS A 344 -5.98 -10.86 30.59
CA CYS A 344 -4.93 -9.85 30.49
C CYS A 344 -5.47 -8.49 30.02
N SER A 345 -6.46 -8.50 29.13
CA SER A 345 -7.10 -7.29 28.61
C SER A 345 -7.88 -6.55 29.71
N ALA A 346 -8.49 -7.28 30.65
CA ALA A 346 -9.15 -6.71 31.82
C ALA A 346 -8.17 -5.91 32.71
N GLU A 347 -6.92 -6.35 32.77
CA GLU A 347 -5.85 -5.72 33.56
C GLU A 347 -5.05 -4.65 32.79
N ALA A 348 -5.31 -4.46 31.51
CA ALA A 348 -4.56 -3.53 30.66
C ALA A 348 -5.30 -2.20 30.47
N ASP A 349 -4.53 -1.13 30.35
CA ASP A 349 -5.03 0.22 30.01
C ASP A 349 -4.87 0.47 28.50
N VAL A 350 -3.75 0.00 27.93
CA VAL A 350 -3.47 0.07 26.49
C VAL A 350 -3.15 -1.33 25.95
N ILE A 351 -3.83 -1.69 24.87
CA ILE A 351 -3.74 -2.98 24.22
C ILE A 351 -3.28 -2.78 22.78
N PHE A 352 -2.11 -3.29 22.44
CA PHE A 352 -1.59 -3.35 21.08
C PHE A 352 -1.91 -4.70 20.46
N THR A 353 -2.58 -4.72 19.31
CA THR A 353 -2.83 -5.96 18.55
C THR A 353 -1.99 -6.00 17.28
N SER A 354 -1.25 -7.10 17.09
CA SER A 354 -0.33 -7.27 15.96
C SER A 354 -0.21 -8.73 15.50
N THR A 355 -1.33 -9.44 15.47
CA THR A 355 -1.39 -10.86 15.04
C THR A 355 -1.76 -10.99 13.56
N ALA A 356 -1.55 -12.19 13.00
CA ALA A 356 -1.97 -12.55 11.65
C ALA A 356 -3.36 -13.21 11.63
N SER A 357 -4.23 -12.93 12.61
CA SER A 357 -5.61 -13.43 12.61
C SER A 357 -6.40 -12.78 11.48
N GLU A 358 -7.13 -13.59 10.71
CA GLU A 358 -8.06 -13.11 9.67
C GLU A 358 -9.42 -12.68 10.25
N THR A 359 -9.71 -13.10 11.48
CA THR A 359 -10.92 -12.72 12.21
C THR A 359 -10.57 -11.82 13.40
N PRO A 360 -11.45 -10.86 13.76
CA PRO A 360 -11.25 -10.05 14.95
C PRO A 360 -11.15 -10.90 16.22
N LEU A 361 -10.16 -10.58 17.05
CA LEU A 361 -9.93 -11.15 18.37
C LEU A 361 -10.82 -10.50 19.44
N PHE A 362 -11.10 -9.21 19.26
CA PHE A 362 -11.97 -8.43 20.14
C PHE A 362 -13.25 -8.05 19.41
N LEU A 363 -14.38 -8.39 20.02
CA LEU A 363 -15.73 -8.02 19.59
C LEU A 363 -16.41 -7.27 20.74
N LYS A 364 -17.52 -6.61 20.43
CA LYS A 364 -18.30 -5.83 21.41
C LYS A 364 -18.62 -6.62 22.69
N GLU A 365 -19.01 -7.89 22.55
CA GLU A 365 -19.33 -8.78 23.67
C GLU A 365 -18.13 -9.02 24.59
N HIS A 366 -16.94 -9.21 24.04
CA HIS A 366 -15.72 -9.46 24.82
C HIS A 366 -15.26 -8.22 25.60
N VAL A 367 -15.50 -7.02 25.06
CA VAL A 367 -15.00 -5.76 25.63
C VAL A 367 -15.97 -5.18 26.65
N LYS A 368 -17.29 -5.35 26.44
CA LYS A 368 -18.32 -4.83 27.33
C LYS A 368 -18.22 -5.38 28.75
N ASP A 369 -17.76 -6.63 28.89
CA ASP A 369 -17.64 -7.31 30.17
C ASP A 369 -16.31 -7.03 30.89
N LEU A 370 -15.40 -6.26 30.27
CA LEU A 370 -14.14 -5.88 30.91
C LEU A 370 -14.37 -4.84 32.00
N PRO A 371 -13.62 -4.90 33.11
CA PRO A 371 -13.71 -3.89 34.15
C PRO A 371 -13.31 -2.51 33.61
N PRO A 372 -13.89 -1.44 34.18
CA PRO A 372 -13.55 -0.08 33.81
C PRO A 372 -12.09 0.23 34.09
N VAL A 373 -11.52 1.11 33.29
CA VAL A 373 -10.15 1.59 33.44
C VAL A 373 -10.12 2.75 34.43
N SER A 374 -9.02 2.90 35.17
CA SER A 374 -8.85 3.98 36.15
C SER A 374 -8.99 5.36 35.49
N SER A 375 -9.62 6.31 36.19
CA SER A 375 -9.67 7.71 35.75
C SER A 375 -8.29 8.34 35.67
N GLU A 376 -7.29 7.84 36.42
CA GLU A 376 -5.90 8.31 36.40
C GLU A 376 -5.22 8.16 35.03
N VAL A 377 -5.68 7.19 34.22
CA VAL A 377 -5.19 6.94 32.86
C VAL A 377 -6.19 7.38 31.79
N GLY A 378 -7.19 8.20 32.17
CA GLY A 378 -8.19 8.77 31.26
C GLY A 378 -9.53 8.02 31.21
N GLY A 379 -9.71 6.95 31.98
CA GLY A 379 -10.99 6.22 32.07
C GLY A 379 -11.40 5.45 30.81
N LEU A 380 -10.52 5.39 29.80
CA LEU A 380 -10.75 4.69 28.54
C LEU A 380 -9.66 3.65 28.31
N ARG A 381 -10.05 2.43 27.93
CA ARG A 381 -9.13 1.41 27.44
C ARG A 381 -8.80 1.66 25.98
N LEU A 382 -7.52 1.83 25.67
CA LEU A 382 -7.07 2.09 24.30
C LEU A 382 -6.73 0.78 23.59
N PHE A 383 -7.34 0.55 22.44
CA PHE A 383 -7.01 -0.54 21.53
C PHE A 383 -6.28 0.04 20.33
N ILE A 384 -5.00 -0.29 20.17
CA ILE A 384 -4.16 0.15 19.07
C ILE A 384 -3.91 -1.05 18.14
N ASP A 385 -4.68 -1.13 17.07
CA ASP A 385 -4.64 -2.22 16.12
C ASP A 385 -3.77 -1.89 14.91
N ILE A 386 -2.62 -2.56 14.83
CA ILE A 386 -1.68 -2.43 13.71
C ILE A 386 -1.74 -3.63 12.74
N SER A 387 -2.77 -4.47 12.87
CA SER A 387 -3.01 -5.62 11.99
C SER A 387 -3.97 -5.29 10.85
N VAL A 388 -3.72 -5.92 9.70
CA VAL A 388 -4.64 -5.96 8.55
C VAL A 388 -4.63 -7.39 7.99
N PRO A 389 -5.75 -8.15 8.07
CA PRO A 389 -7.06 -7.77 8.62
C PRO A 389 -7.05 -7.37 10.10
N ARG A 390 -8.00 -6.53 10.50
CA ARG A 390 -8.07 -5.99 11.86
C ARG A 390 -8.30 -7.10 12.89
N ASN A 391 -7.58 -7.01 14.00
CA ASN A 391 -7.75 -7.86 15.17
C ASN A 391 -8.80 -7.30 16.14
N VAL A 392 -9.21 -6.03 15.99
CA VAL A 392 -10.26 -5.42 16.79
C VAL A 392 -11.45 -5.09 15.88
N GLY A 393 -12.62 -5.61 16.20
CA GLY A 393 -13.83 -5.37 15.42
C GLY A 393 -14.27 -3.92 15.53
N SER A 394 -14.79 -3.34 14.44
CA SER A 394 -15.27 -1.95 14.40
C SER A 394 -16.38 -1.66 15.42
N CYS A 395 -17.14 -2.68 15.81
CA CYS A 395 -18.19 -2.58 16.83
C CYS A 395 -17.68 -2.32 18.26
N VAL A 396 -16.37 -2.44 18.51
CA VAL A 396 -15.76 -2.15 19.82
C VAL A 396 -15.76 -0.64 20.11
N THR A 397 -15.74 0.21 19.07
CA THR A 397 -15.83 1.68 19.22
C THR A 397 -17.15 2.13 19.85
N ASP A 398 -18.21 1.31 19.76
CA ASP A 398 -19.51 1.61 20.38
C ASP A 398 -19.57 1.27 21.88
N VAL A 399 -18.49 0.75 22.47
CA VAL A 399 -18.45 0.37 23.89
C VAL A 399 -17.97 1.55 24.72
N GLU A 400 -18.81 1.96 25.66
CA GLU A 400 -18.45 2.98 26.64
C GLU A 400 -17.24 2.50 27.47
N GLY A 401 -16.20 3.33 27.58
CA GLY A 401 -14.95 2.95 28.26
C GLY A 401 -13.90 2.31 27.36
N ALA A 402 -14.13 2.18 26.05
CA ALA A 402 -13.14 1.70 25.09
C ALA A 402 -12.95 2.69 23.94
N GLN A 403 -11.72 2.77 23.41
CA GLN A 403 -11.41 3.53 22.22
C GLN A 403 -10.50 2.71 21.30
N VAL A 404 -10.84 2.66 20.01
CA VAL A 404 -10.13 1.86 19.01
C VAL A 404 -9.43 2.77 18.01
N TYR A 405 -8.18 2.44 17.72
CA TYR A 405 -7.38 3.06 16.68
C TYR A 405 -6.83 1.96 15.79
N ASN A 406 -6.86 2.19 14.49
CA ASN A 406 -6.32 1.29 13.48
C ASN A 406 -5.14 1.94 12.74
N VAL A 407 -4.59 1.24 11.74
CA VAL A 407 -3.45 1.72 10.95
C VAL A 407 -3.70 3.05 10.22
N ASP A 408 -4.95 3.39 9.88
CA ASP A 408 -5.28 4.66 9.23
C ASP A 408 -5.18 5.85 10.20
N ASP A 409 -5.46 5.63 11.48
CA ASP A 409 -5.40 6.66 12.52
C ASP A 409 -3.96 7.07 12.85
N LEU A 410 -2.98 6.23 12.52
CA LEU A 410 -1.56 6.52 12.68
C LEU A 410 -1.09 7.70 11.81
N LYS A 411 -1.88 8.10 10.80
CA LYS A 411 -1.65 9.33 10.02
C LYS A 411 -1.56 10.57 10.90
N GLU A 412 -2.29 10.62 12.02
CA GLU A 412 -2.27 11.75 12.96
C GLU A 412 -0.85 11.98 13.51
N VAL A 413 -0.17 10.89 13.90
CA VAL A 413 1.19 10.94 14.43
C VAL A 413 2.20 11.30 13.34
N VAL A 414 2.03 10.75 12.15
CA VAL A 414 2.90 11.06 11.02
C VAL A 414 2.76 12.53 10.61
N ALA A 415 1.55 13.09 10.65
CA ALA A 415 1.34 14.50 10.32
C ALA A 415 1.89 15.46 11.38
N ALA A 416 2.04 15.00 12.63
CA ALA A 416 2.57 15.79 13.73
C ALA A 416 4.11 15.79 13.81
N ASN A 417 4.78 14.82 13.18
CA ASN A 417 6.24 14.67 13.12
C ASN A 417 6.79 15.18 11.78
#